data_AF-L8Y016-F1
#
_entry.id   AF-L8Y016-F1
#
_cell.length_a   1.000
_cell.length_b   1.000
_cell.length_c   1.000
_cell.angle_alpha   90.00
_cell.angle_beta   90.00
_cell.angle_gamma   90.00
#
_symmetry.space_group_name_H-M   'P 1'
#
loop_
_entity.id
_entity.type
_entity.pdbx_description
1 polymer ?
#
loop_
_entity_poly.entity_id
_entity_poly.type
_entity_poly.pdbx_seq_one_letter_code
_entity_poly.pdbx_strand_id
1 'polypeptide(L)'
;MLFQCSLPDTTATIGDEPRKVLLRLYGAILQMGAEAMVLESVMFAILAERSLGPKLYGIFPQGRLEQFIPSRRLDTEELSLPDISAEIAEKMATFHGMKMPFNKEPKWLFGTMEKYLNQVLRIKFTGESRVKQLHKFLSYNLPLELENLRSLLESTPSPVVFCHNDCQEDRNLPVIPVNSPLGHIPSYWSSQTRFRASLSTMPRVPKVASDAAFPPAKPKDYAQARFDAYFNQKKQLGV
;
A
#
# COMPACT_ATOMS: atom_id res chain seq x y z
N MET A 1 4.07 -10.47 8.73
CA MET A 1 3.46 -10.69 10.06
C MET A 1 3.12 -9.35 10.70
N LEU A 2 2.15 -9.30 11.61
CA LEU A 2 1.70 -8.08 12.29
C LEU A 2 1.70 -8.29 13.79
N PHE A 3 2.22 -7.32 14.54
CA PHE A 3 2.27 -7.34 16.00
C PHE A 3 1.86 -5.99 16.58
N GLN A 4 0.92 -5.98 17.52
CA GLN A 4 0.66 -4.79 18.32
C GLN A 4 1.70 -4.70 19.42
N CYS A 5 2.44 -3.60 19.48
CA CYS A 5 3.38 -3.30 20.56
C CYS A 5 2.79 -2.17 21.40
N SER A 6 2.84 -2.30 22.73
CA SER A 6 2.29 -1.30 23.63
C SER A 6 3.14 -1.11 24.88
N LEU A 7 3.18 0.11 25.39
CA LEU A 7 3.70 0.40 26.72
C LEU A 7 2.80 -0.22 27.81
N PRO A 8 3.36 -0.66 28.95
CA PRO A 8 2.56 -1.03 30.12
C PRO A 8 1.66 0.11 30.58
N ASP A 9 0.48 -0.21 31.12
CA ASP A 9 -0.47 0.79 31.62
C ASP A 9 0.08 1.62 32.78
N THR A 10 1.08 1.09 33.49
CA THR A 10 1.78 1.77 34.59
C THR A 10 2.82 2.80 34.12
N THR A 11 3.20 2.80 32.84
CA THR A 11 4.21 3.71 32.30
C THR A 11 3.54 4.93 31.66
N ALA A 12 3.80 6.13 32.18
CA ALA A 12 3.36 7.38 31.56
C ALA A 12 4.18 7.69 30.29
N THR A 13 3.53 8.32 29.30
CA THR A 13 4.24 8.89 28.14
C THR A 13 4.95 10.18 28.54
N ILE A 14 6.11 10.46 27.94
CA ILE A 14 6.95 11.61 28.25
C ILE A 14 6.68 12.77 27.27
N GLY A 15 6.38 12.47 26.01
CA GLY A 15 6.08 13.44 24.96
C GLY A 15 4.81 13.06 24.19
N ASP A 16 4.85 13.26 22.88
CA ASP A 16 3.77 12.94 21.94
C ASP A 16 3.86 11.51 21.39
N GLU A 17 4.68 10.64 22.01
CA GLU A 17 4.85 9.27 21.53
C GLU A 17 3.57 8.43 21.70
N PRO A 18 3.27 7.56 20.73
CA PRO A 18 2.11 6.70 20.81
C PRO A 18 2.29 5.60 21.87
N ARG A 19 1.26 5.35 22.68
CA ARG A 19 1.23 4.20 23.61
C ARG A 19 1.19 2.85 22.90
N LYS A 20 0.61 2.80 21.70
CA LYS A 20 0.42 1.59 20.90
C LYS A 20 0.89 1.83 19.47
N VAL A 21 1.67 0.91 18.94
CA VAL A 21 2.15 0.91 17.55
C VAL A 21 1.92 -0.44 16.92
N LEU A 22 1.83 -0.47 15.60
CA LEU A 22 1.73 -1.69 14.81
C LEU A 22 3.09 -1.97 14.15
N LEU A 23 3.70 -3.09 14.53
CA LEU A 23 4.91 -3.61 13.92
C LEU A 23 4.55 -4.55 12.78
N ARG A 24 4.94 -4.17 11.56
CA ARG A 24 4.77 -5.00 10.36
C ARG A 24 6.13 -5.55 9.93
N LEU A 25 6.27 -6.86 9.96
CA LEU A 25 7.45 -7.56 9.46
C LEU A 25 7.20 -8.16 8.08
N TYR A 26 8.08 -7.86 7.13
CA TYR A 26 8.09 -8.47 5.80
C TYR A 26 8.56 -9.93 5.92
N GLY A 27 7.81 -10.88 5.35
CA GLY A 27 8.19 -12.30 5.38
C GLY A 27 9.37 -12.58 4.43
N ALA A 28 10.04 -13.72 4.60
CA ALA A 28 11.19 -14.13 3.78
C ALA A 28 10.89 -14.23 2.26
N ILE A 29 9.62 -14.35 1.88
CA ILE A 29 9.15 -14.43 0.49
C ILE A 29 9.13 -13.04 -0.18
N LEU A 30 9.14 -11.95 0.60
CA LEU A 30 9.31 -10.58 0.12
C LEU A 30 10.80 -10.24 -0.04
N GLN A 31 11.58 -11.12 -0.69
CA GLN A 31 12.75 -10.65 -1.46
C GLN A 31 12.27 -9.96 -2.74
N MET A 32 11.28 -9.07 -2.61
CA MET A 32 11.02 -8.02 -3.57
C MET A 32 12.32 -7.23 -3.62
N GLY A 33 12.94 -7.17 -4.81
CA GLY A 33 14.20 -6.47 -5.02
C GLY A 33 14.13 -5.06 -4.42
N ALA A 34 15.28 -4.50 -4.03
CA ALA A 34 15.33 -3.26 -3.26
C ALA A 34 14.52 -2.09 -3.87
N GLU A 35 14.35 -2.06 -5.20
CA GLU A 35 13.49 -1.08 -5.88
C GLU A 35 12.01 -1.15 -5.44
N ALA A 36 11.46 -2.36 -5.27
CA ALA A 36 10.09 -2.52 -4.80
C ALA A 36 9.93 -2.07 -3.35
N MET A 37 10.90 -2.34 -2.47
CA MET A 37 10.89 -1.81 -1.11
C MET A 37 10.94 -0.28 -1.08
N VAL A 38 11.74 0.34 -1.96
CA VAL A 38 11.80 1.80 -2.10
C VAL A 38 10.46 2.37 -2.52
N LEU A 39 9.85 1.80 -3.57
CA LEU A 39 8.55 2.26 -4.08
C LEU A 39 7.44 2.11 -3.04
N GLU A 40 7.38 0.97 -2.34
CA GLU A 40 6.42 0.76 -1.25
C GLU A 40 6.62 1.75 -0.09
N SER A 41 7.87 2.01 0.28
CA SER A 41 8.19 2.98 1.34
C SER A 41 7.78 4.39 0.97
N VAL A 42 8.06 4.82 -0.26
CA VAL A 42 7.63 6.13 -0.79
C VAL A 42 6.10 6.22 -0.86
N MET A 43 5.44 5.17 -1.34
CA MET A 43 3.98 5.10 -1.39
C MET A 43 3.37 5.25 0.01
N PHE A 44 3.87 4.48 0.98
CA PHE A 44 3.36 4.50 2.35
C PHE A 44 3.59 5.87 3.01
N ALA A 45 4.77 6.46 2.84
CA ALA A 45 5.06 7.79 3.37
C ALA A 45 4.09 8.84 2.80
N ILE A 46 3.84 8.85 1.48
CA ILE A 46 2.90 9.79 0.87
C ILE A 46 1.47 9.59 1.39
N LEU A 47 1.03 8.35 1.59
CA LEU A 47 -0.29 8.04 2.13
C LEU A 47 -0.43 8.53 3.58
N ALA A 48 0.59 8.31 4.41
CA ALA A 48 0.63 8.78 5.79
C ALA A 48 0.56 10.32 5.87
N GLU A 49 1.35 11.01 5.04
CA GLU A 49 1.38 12.49 4.98
C GLU A 49 0.06 13.09 4.52
N ARG A 50 -0.65 12.41 3.61
CA ARG A 50 -1.97 12.84 3.13
C ARG A 50 -3.11 12.40 4.04
N SER A 51 -2.83 11.78 5.19
CA SER A 51 -3.85 11.22 6.10
C SER A 51 -4.78 10.22 5.40
N LEU A 52 -4.27 9.50 4.40
CA LEU A 52 -4.98 8.45 3.66
C LEU A 52 -4.51 7.04 4.08
N GLY A 53 -3.60 6.97 5.04
CA GLY A 53 -3.14 5.74 5.68
C GLY A 53 -2.67 5.99 7.11
N PRO A 54 -2.28 4.94 7.82
CA PRO A 54 -1.72 5.07 9.17
C PRO A 54 -0.47 5.95 9.17
N LYS A 55 -0.24 6.73 10.24
CA LYS A 55 1.04 7.45 10.39
C LYS A 55 2.21 6.47 10.35
N LEU A 56 3.30 6.89 9.73
CA LEU A 56 4.54 6.12 9.67
C LEU A 56 5.47 6.59 10.78
N TYR A 57 5.87 5.69 11.68
CA TYR A 57 6.81 5.99 12.77
C TYR A 57 8.24 5.60 12.45
N GLY A 58 8.44 4.58 11.61
CA GLY A 58 9.78 4.18 11.19
C GLY A 58 9.79 3.06 10.16
N ILE A 59 10.84 3.00 9.34
CA ILE A 59 11.10 1.95 8.37
C ILE A 59 12.44 1.33 8.69
N PHE A 60 12.54 0.01 8.56
CA PHE A 60 13.79 -0.73 8.71
C PHE A 60 13.81 -1.90 7.71
N PRO A 61 14.96 -2.54 7.44
CA PRO A 61 15.08 -3.50 6.36
C PRO A 61 14.12 -4.71 6.44
N GLN A 62 13.67 -5.06 7.64
CA GLN A 62 12.77 -6.19 7.89
C GLN A 62 11.30 -5.78 8.00
N GLY A 63 10.96 -4.49 7.93
CA GLY A 63 9.61 -4.06 8.23
C GLY A 63 9.43 -2.57 8.47
N ARG A 64 8.33 -2.22 9.15
CA ARG A 64 8.01 -0.85 9.53
C ARG A 64 7.18 -0.80 10.80
N LEU A 65 7.22 0.37 11.44
CA LEU A 65 6.35 0.76 12.54
C LEU A 65 5.33 1.77 12.00
N GLU A 66 4.06 1.44 12.14
CA GLU A 66 2.93 2.27 11.70
C GLU A 66 1.95 2.51 12.85
N GLN A 67 1.10 3.52 12.71
CA GLN A 67 0.05 3.84 13.68
C GLN A 67 -0.86 2.64 13.89
N PHE A 68 -1.06 2.28 15.16
CA PHE A 68 -2.12 1.34 15.51
C PHE A 68 -3.47 2.06 15.44
N ILE A 69 -4.37 1.55 14.59
CA ILE A 69 -5.73 2.06 14.45
C ILE A 69 -6.70 1.06 15.09
N PRO A 70 -7.32 1.39 16.24
CA PRO A 70 -8.33 0.53 16.85
C PRO A 70 -9.52 0.37 15.92
N SER A 71 -9.64 -0.80 15.30
CA SER A 71 -10.59 -1.08 14.23
C SER A 71 -10.92 -2.56 14.17
N ARG A 72 -12.07 -2.89 13.60
CA ARG A 72 -12.34 -4.24 13.08
C ARG A 72 -12.32 -4.21 11.55
N ARG A 73 -12.09 -5.37 10.95
CA ARG A 73 -12.26 -5.57 9.51
C ARG A 73 -13.75 -5.71 9.18
N LEU A 74 -14.07 -5.49 7.90
CA LEU A 74 -15.37 -5.85 7.38
C LEU A 74 -15.42 -7.36 7.14
N ASP A 75 -16.60 -7.93 7.32
CA ASP A 75 -16.92 -9.26 6.81
C ASP A 75 -17.35 -9.15 5.34
N THR A 76 -17.22 -10.24 4.57
CA THR A 76 -17.53 -10.25 3.13
C THR A 76 -18.99 -9.86 2.87
N GLU A 77 -19.91 -10.26 3.74
CA GLU A 77 -21.34 -9.95 3.63
C GLU A 77 -21.63 -8.45 3.78
N GLU A 78 -20.83 -7.75 4.58
CA GLU A 78 -20.97 -6.31 4.83
C GLU A 78 -20.65 -5.46 3.59
N LEU A 79 -19.85 -5.97 2.66
CA LEU A 79 -19.54 -5.27 1.40
C LEU A 79 -20.78 -5.00 0.55
N SER A 80 -21.83 -5.81 0.71
CA SER A 80 -23.10 -5.66 -0.01
C SER A 80 -24.04 -4.62 0.60
N LEU A 81 -23.74 -4.15 1.82
CA LEU A 81 -24.58 -3.15 2.50
C LEU A 81 -24.45 -1.80 1.78
N PRO A 82 -25.57 -1.14 1.38
CA PRO A 82 -25.53 0.06 0.55
C PRO A 82 -24.67 1.19 1.13
N ASP A 83 -24.80 1.46 2.43
CA ASP A 83 -24.05 2.53 3.10
C ASP A 83 -22.53 2.25 3.12
N ILE A 84 -22.15 0.99 3.35
CA ILE A 84 -20.74 0.55 3.35
C ILE A 84 -20.18 0.61 1.94
N SER A 85 -20.91 0.08 0.96
CA SER A 85 -20.49 0.11 -0.45
C SER A 85 -20.35 1.54 -0.96
N ALA A 86 -21.24 2.46 -0.55
CA ALA A 86 -21.15 3.88 -0.90
C ALA A 86 -19.89 4.52 -0.31
N GLU A 87 -19.59 4.25 0.97
CA GLU A 87 -18.36 4.77 1.60
C GLU A 87 -17.09 4.22 0.92
N ILE A 88 -17.05 2.91 0.61
CA ILE A 88 -15.94 2.30 -0.13
C ILE A 88 -15.75 2.99 -1.48
N ALA A 89 -16.84 3.26 -2.20
CA ALA A 89 -16.79 3.95 -3.49
C ALA A 89 -16.23 5.38 -3.37
N GLU A 90 -16.64 6.15 -2.36
CA GLU A 90 -16.11 7.50 -2.11
C GLU A 90 -14.60 7.49 -1.79
N LYS A 91 -14.16 6.55 -0.94
CA LYS A 91 -12.73 6.39 -0.63
C LYS A 91 -11.94 5.97 -1.86
N MET A 92 -12.47 5.05 -2.66
CA MET A 92 -11.84 4.60 -3.90
C MET A 92 -11.72 5.73 -4.93
N ALA A 93 -12.77 6.56 -5.08
CA ALA A 93 -12.73 7.74 -5.94
C ALA A 93 -11.64 8.74 -5.49
N THR A 94 -11.54 8.98 -4.19
CA THR A 94 -10.49 9.82 -3.60
C THR A 94 -9.10 9.24 -3.88
N PHE A 95 -8.94 7.92 -3.74
CA PHE A 95 -7.69 7.22 -3.99
C PHE A 95 -7.27 7.31 -5.47
N HIS A 96 -8.21 7.09 -6.39
CA HIS A 96 -7.98 7.21 -7.83
C HIS A 96 -7.59 8.64 -8.26
N GLY A 97 -8.08 9.66 -7.55
CA GLY A 97 -7.73 11.07 -7.78
C GLY A 97 -6.33 11.48 -7.31
N MET A 98 -5.57 10.59 -6.66
CA MET A 98 -4.26 10.94 -6.11
C MET A 98 -3.19 11.14 -7.18
N LYS A 99 -2.50 12.28 -7.08
CA LYS A 99 -1.26 12.52 -7.84
C LYS A 99 -0.10 11.84 -7.16
N MET A 100 0.35 10.72 -7.72
CA MET A 100 1.48 9.94 -7.22
C MET A 100 2.71 10.07 -8.13
N PRO A 101 3.94 10.12 -7.56
CA PRO A 101 5.18 10.29 -8.31
C PRO A 101 5.70 8.96 -8.90
N PHE A 102 4.82 8.19 -9.56
CA PHE A 102 5.15 6.91 -10.17
C PHE A 102 4.98 6.96 -11.70
N ASN A 103 5.45 5.91 -12.38
CA ASN A 103 5.17 5.72 -13.80
C ASN A 103 3.65 5.62 -14.00
N LYS A 104 3.13 6.34 -15.00
CA LYS A 104 1.71 6.42 -15.34
C LYS A 104 1.33 5.51 -16.50
N GLU A 105 2.28 4.80 -17.09
CA GLU A 105 1.97 3.78 -18.09
C GLU A 105 1.32 2.56 -17.41
N PRO A 106 0.19 2.04 -17.93
CA PRO A 106 -0.56 0.94 -17.31
C PRO A 106 0.08 -0.44 -17.57
N LYS A 107 1.38 -0.57 -17.30
CA LYS A 107 2.16 -1.81 -17.53
C LYS A 107 2.04 -2.81 -16.39
N TRP A 108 1.53 -2.39 -15.23
CA TRP A 108 1.54 -3.19 -14.00
C TRP A 108 0.74 -4.49 -14.13
N LEU A 109 -0.48 -4.43 -14.68
CA LEU A 109 -1.39 -5.59 -14.74
C LEU A 109 -0.79 -6.72 -15.59
N PHE A 110 -0.50 -6.46 -16.86
CA PHE A 110 0.07 -7.47 -17.76
C PHE A 110 1.49 -7.86 -17.37
N GLY A 111 2.34 -6.91 -16.98
CA GLY A 111 3.69 -7.23 -16.52
C GLY A 111 3.70 -8.15 -15.30
N THR A 112 2.73 -8.00 -14.39
CA THR A 112 2.56 -8.88 -13.23
C THR A 112 2.02 -10.25 -13.63
N MET A 113 0.98 -10.31 -14.47
CA MET A 113 0.42 -11.58 -14.96
C MET A 113 1.44 -12.41 -15.75
N GLU A 114 2.19 -11.79 -16.67
CA GLU A 114 3.25 -12.46 -17.43
C GLU A 114 4.37 -12.98 -16.51
N LYS A 115 4.79 -12.17 -15.53
CA LYS A 115 5.79 -12.58 -14.54
C LYS A 115 5.32 -13.82 -13.78
N TYR A 116 4.08 -13.85 -13.30
CA TYR A 116 3.54 -15.00 -12.59
C TYR A 116 3.32 -16.21 -13.48
N LEU A 117 2.81 -16.03 -14.70
CA LEU A 117 2.67 -17.11 -15.67
C LEU A 117 4.02 -17.79 -15.95
N ASN A 118 5.08 -17.01 -16.16
CA ASN A 118 6.44 -17.52 -16.35
C ASN A 118 6.94 -18.35 -15.15
N GLN A 119 6.55 -18.00 -13.92
CA GLN A 119 6.89 -18.77 -12.72
C GLN A 119 6.06 -20.06 -12.64
N VAL A 120 4.76 -19.98 -12.90
CA VAL A 120 3.84 -21.13 -12.90
C VAL A 120 4.26 -22.18 -13.92
N LEU A 121 4.68 -21.78 -15.13
CA LEU A 121 5.15 -22.71 -16.16
C LEU A 121 6.45 -23.45 -15.77
N ARG A 122 7.22 -22.91 -14.81
CA ARG A 122 8.50 -23.49 -14.36
C ARG A 122 8.38 -24.24 -13.04
N ILE A 123 7.29 -24.06 -12.30
CA ILE A 123 7.13 -24.65 -10.97
C ILE A 123 6.97 -26.17 -11.08
N LYS A 124 7.59 -26.89 -10.16
CA LYS A 124 7.43 -28.35 -10.02
C LYS A 124 7.06 -28.64 -8.58
N PHE A 125 5.98 -29.39 -8.40
CA PHE A 125 5.56 -29.85 -7.08
C PHE A 125 5.98 -31.31 -6.88
N THR A 126 6.32 -31.66 -5.63
CA THR A 126 6.65 -33.04 -5.24
C THR A 126 5.44 -33.81 -4.72
N GLY A 127 4.37 -33.12 -4.27
CA GLY A 127 3.17 -33.75 -3.75
C GLY A 127 2.11 -34.01 -4.82
N GLU A 128 1.61 -35.24 -4.90
CA GLU A 128 0.68 -35.71 -5.93
C GLU A 128 -0.58 -34.84 -6.06
N SER A 129 -1.17 -34.40 -4.93
CA SER A 129 -2.35 -33.52 -4.93
C SER A 129 -2.07 -32.17 -5.61
N ARG A 130 -0.91 -31.56 -5.38
CA ARG A 130 -0.55 -30.26 -5.97
C ARG A 130 -0.17 -30.41 -7.44
N VAL A 131 0.45 -31.53 -7.80
CA VAL A 131 0.74 -31.88 -9.20
C VAL A 131 -0.56 -32.02 -10.00
N LYS A 132 -1.55 -32.76 -9.48
CA LYS A 132 -2.88 -32.90 -10.11
C LYS A 132 -3.57 -31.54 -10.30
N GLN A 133 -3.53 -30.67 -9.28
CA GLN A 133 -4.08 -29.32 -9.37
C GLN A 133 -3.36 -28.48 -10.43
N LEU A 134 -2.02 -28.49 -10.45
CA LEU A 134 -1.24 -27.75 -11.45
C LEU A 134 -1.55 -28.23 -12.86
N HIS A 135 -1.62 -29.55 -13.10
CA HIS A 135 -2.00 -30.09 -14.40
C HIS A 135 -3.38 -29.63 -14.85
N LYS A 136 -4.36 -29.60 -13.93
CA LYS A 136 -5.70 -29.05 -14.22
C LYS A 136 -5.61 -27.59 -14.67
N PHE A 137 -4.84 -26.74 -13.97
CA PHE A 137 -4.66 -25.34 -14.38
C PHE A 137 -3.96 -25.21 -15.73
N LEU A 138 -2.92 -26.00 -15.98
CA LEU A 138 -2.18 -25.95 -17.24
C LEU A 138 -3.01 -26.45 -18.44
N SER A 139 -4.03 -27.29 -18.22
CA SER A 139 -4.92 -27.76 -19.30
C SER A 139 -5.75 -26.65 -19.95
N TYR A 140 -5.89 -25.47 -19.31
CA TYR A 140 -6.60 -24.32 -19.88
C TYR A 140 -5.76 -23.52 -20.88
N ASN A 141 -4.50 -23.88 -21.14
CA ASN A 141 -3.59 -23.10 -21.97
C ASN A 141 -3.49 -21.62 -21.51
N LEU A 142 -3.04 -21.43 -20.28
CA LEU A 142 -2.93 -20.11 -19.63
C LEU A 142 -2.23 -19.03 -20.50
N PRO A 143 -1.21 -19.32 -21.32
CA PRO A 143 -0.66 -18.33 -22.25
C PRO A 143 -1.68 -17.80 -23.26
N LEU A 144 -2.52 -18.66 -23.83
CA LEU A 144 -3.57 -18.26 -24.76
C LEU A 144 -4.66 -17.45 -24.04
N GLU A 145 -5.08 -17.89 -22.86
CA GLU A 145 -6.08 -17.16 -22.05
C GLU A 145 -5.59 -15.76 -21.66
N LEU A 146 -4.30 -15.60 -21.37
CA LEU A 146 -3.71 -14.29 -21.08
C LEU A 146 -3.76 -13.35 -22.30
N GLU A 147 -3.54 -13.87 -23.50
CA GLU A 147 -3.62 -13.09 -24.73
C GLU A 147 -5.07 -12.73 -25.11
N ASN A 148 -6.01 -13.66 -24.88
CA ASN A 148 -7.44 -13.41 -25.03
C ASN A 148 -7.90 -12.29 -24.07
N LEU A 149 -7.47 -12.36 -22.81
CA LEU A 149 -7.75 -11.31 -21.81
C LEU A 149 -7.14 -9.97 -22.23
N ARG A 150 -5.91 -9.97 -22.77
CA ARG A 150 -5.28 -8.75 -23.29
C ARG A 150 -6.13 -8.10 -24.37
N SER A 151 -6.50 -8.86 -25.39
CA SER A 151 -7.31 -8.38 -26.50
C SER A 151 -8.66 -7.80 -26.03
N LEU A 152 -9.30 -8.46 -25.05
CA LEU A 152 -10.55 -7.98 -24.45
C LEU A 152 -10.38 -6.65 -23.71
N LEU A 153 -9.33 -6.52 -22.89
CA LEU A 153 -9.09 -5.31 -22.12
C LEU A 153 -8.61 -4.14 -22.99
N GLU A 154 -7.87 -4.40 -24.08
CA GLU A 154 -7.49 -3.37 -25.05
C GLU A 154 -8.70 -2.78 -25.79
N SER A 155 -9.75 -3.58 -25.99
CA SER A 155 -11.02 -3.11 -26.58
C SER A 155 -11.99 -2.49 -25.56
N THR A 156 -11.61 -2.37 -24.29
CA THR A 156 -12.43 -1.82 -23.21
C THR A 156 -11.79 -0.55 -22.63
N PRO A 157 -12.15 0.65 -23.12
CA PRO A 157 -11.57 1.90 -22.62
C PRO A 157 -11.80 2.08 -21.12
N SER A 158 -10.72 2.23 -20.36
CA SER A 158 -10.75 2.51 -18.93
C SER A 158 -9.66 3.52 -18.57
N PRO A 159 -9.98 4.58 -17.80
CA PRO A 159 -9.00 5.62 -17.48
C PRO A 159 -7.88 5.07 -16.59
N VAL A 160 -6.64 5.45 -16.91
CA VAL A 160 -5.49 5.09 -16.10
C VAL A 160 -5.43 5.96 -14.85
N VAL A 161 -5.62 5.35 -13.69
CA VAL A 161 -5.62 6.01 -12.37
C VAL A 161 -4.67 5.30 -11.40
N PHE A 162 -4.42 5.90 -10.25
CA PHE A 162 -3.68 5.23 -9.18
C PHE A 162 -4.62 4.26 -8.45
N CYS A 163 -4.45 2.96 -8.69
CA CYS A 163 -5.34 1.91 -8.17
C CYS A 163 -4.79 1.26 -6.88
N HIS A 164 -5.69 0.81 -6.00
CA HIS A 164 -5.33 0.00 -4.84
C HIS A 164 -4.91 -1.44 -5.24
N ASN A 165 -5.53 -1.98 -6.30
CA ASN A 165 -5.32 -3.33 -6.87
C ASN A 165 -5.63 -4.53 -5.95
N ASP A 166 -5.99 -4.29 -4.69
CA ASP A 166 -6.34 -5.35 -3.73
C ASP A 166 -7.41 -4.88 -2.73
N CYS A 167 -8.50 -4.28 -3.23
CA CYS A 167 -9.57 -3.64 -2.43
C CYS A 167 -10.59 -4.67 -1.90
N GLN A 168 -10.11 -5.64 -1.10
CA GLN A 168 -10.90 -6.69 -0.46
C GLN A 168 -11.25 -6.35 0.99
N GLU A 169 -12.26 -7.01 1.56
CA GLU A 169 -12.77 -6.83 2.94
C GLU A 169 -11.68 -6.75 4.01
N ASP A 170 -10.63 -7.55 3.85
CA ASP A 170 -9.49 -7.65 4.76
C ASP A 170 -8.52 -6.45 4.70
N ARG A 171 -8.55 -5.72 3.59
CA ARG A 171 -7.71 -4.55 3.30
C ARG A 171 -8.49 -3.25 3.20
N ASN A 172 -9.81 -3.34 3.18
CA ASN A 172 -10.69 -2.19 3.15
C ASN A 172 -10.53 -1.42 4.47
N LEU A 173 -10.31 -0.12 4.32
CA LEU A 173 -10.11 0.87 5.38
C LEU A 173 -11.39 1.56 5.88
N PRO A 174 -12.65 1.07 5.74
CA PRO A 174 -13.70 1.57 6.61
C PRO A 174 -13.46 0.92 7.98
N VAL A 175 -12.58 1.57 8.72
CA VAL A 175 -12.32 1.32 10.13
C VAL A 175 -13.64 1.56 10.86
N ILE A 176 -14.38 0.48 11.14
CA ILE A 176 -15.51 0.57 12.05
C ILE A 176 -14.90 0.70 13.45
N PRO A 177 -15.13 1.83 14.18
CA PRO A 177 -14.68 1.97 15.55
C PRO A 177 -15.31 0.86 16.38
N VAL A 178 -14.51 0.22 17.24
CA VAL A 178 -14.84 -0.99 18.01
C VAL A 178 -16.15 -0.88 18.82
N ASN A 179 -16.65 0.34 19.07
CA ASN A 179 -17.85 0.62 19.87
C ASN A 179 -19.04 1.17 19.07
N SER A 180 -19.10 0.99 17.74
CA SER A 180 -20.22 1.52 16.93
C SER A 180 -21.35 0.49 16.78
N PRO A 181 -22.62 0.85 17.03
CA PRO A 181 -23.74 -0.06 16.77
C PRO A 181 -23.81 -0.38 15.27
N LEU A 182 -24.18 -1.63 14.95
CA LEU A 182 -24.40 -2.08 13.57
C LEU A 182 -25.32 -1.09 12.86
N GLY A 183 -24.82 -0.45 11.80
CA GLY A 183 -25.56 0.54 11.01
C GLY A 183 -25.24 2.01 11.28
N HIS A 184 -24.30 2.34 12.17
CA HIS A 184 -23.82 3.72 12.32
C HIS A 184 -22.30 3.79 12.31
N ILE A 185 -21.72 4.20 11.17
CA ILE A 185 -20.28 4.51 11.07
C ILE A 185 -20.11 5.94 11.60
N PRO A 186 -19.40 6.17 12.73
CA PRO A 186 -19.21 7.50 13.26
C PRO A 186 -18.43 8.35 12.27
N SER A 187 -18.86 9.61 12.12
CA SER A 187 -18.29 10.64 11.26
C SER A 187 -16.84 11.04 11.59
N TYR A 188 -16.10 10.26 12.38
CA TYR A 188 -14.74 10.56 12.81
C TYR A 188 -13.74 10.67 11.63
N TRP A 189 -14.06 10.06 10.48
CA TRP A 189 -13.31 10.25 9.24
C TRP A 189 -13.72 11.49 8.42
N SER A 190 -14.89 12.09 8.68
CA SER A 190 -15.26 13.40 8.12
C SER A 190 -14.46 14.55 8.75
N SER A 191 -13.93 14.33 9.97
CA SER A 191 -13.16 15.32 10.72
C SER A 191 -11.75 15.53 10.16
N GLN A 192 -11.15 14.53 9.52
CA GLN A 192 -9.83 14.66 8.88
C GLN A 192 -9.90 15.36 7.51
N THR A 193 -11.09 15.49 6.92
CA THR A 193 -11.33 16.26 5.69
C THR A 193 -11.53 17.76 5.96
N ARG A 194 -11.50 18.20 7.23
CA ARG A 194 -11.80 19.59 7.63
C ARG A 194 -10.59 20.46 8.01
N PHE A 195 -9.37 20.10 7.57
CA PHE A 195 -8.26 21.06 7.51
C PHE A 195 -8.17 21.68 6.11
N ARG A 196 -9.08 22.62 5.84
CA ARG A 196 -8.96 23.53 4.70
C ARG A 196 -8.16 24.75 5.16
N ALA A 197 -6.85 24.74 4.94
CA ALA A 197 -6.04 25.95 4.99
C ALA A 197 -4.81 25.84 4.07
N SER A 198 -4.83 26.62 2.99
CA SER A 198 -3.70 27.07 2.17
C SER A 198 -2.78 26.01 1.52
N LEU A 199 -3.17 25.54 0.33
CA LEU A 199 -2.26 24.89 -0.63
C LEU A 199 -1.96 25.80 -1.85
N SER A 200 -2.03 27.13 -1.69
CA SER A 200 -1.69 28.07 -2.77
C SER A 200 -0.22 28.45 -2.84
N THR A 201 0.65 27.96 -1.95
CA THR A 201 2.08 28.28 -1.99
C THR A 201 2.91 27.10 -1.49
N MET A 202 3.14 26.11 -2.35
CA MET A 202 4.33 25.27 -2.21
C MET A 202 5.24 25.47 -3.43
N PRO A 203 6.54 25.79 -3.21
CA PRO A 203 7.48 25.95 -4.30
C PRO A 203 7.65 24.62 -5.03
N ARG A 204 7.81 24.69 -6.36
CA ARG A 204 8.15 23.52 -7.19
C ARG A 204 9.37 22.83 -6.59
N VAL A 205 9.29 21.52 -6.38
CA VAL A 205 10.45 20.69 -6.08
C VAL A 205 11.48 20.93 -7.20
N PRO A 206 12.69 21.42 -6.91
CA PRO A 206 13.71 21.59 -7.93
C PRO A 206 14.01 20.23 -8.55
N LYS A 207 14.17 20.18 -9.87
CA LYS A 207 14.79 19.04 -10.54
C LYS A 207 16.17 18.84 -9.89
N VAL A 208 16.31 17.80 -9.06
CA VAL A 208 17.63 17.37 -8.60
C VAL A 208 18.39 16.97 -9.86
N ALA A 209 19.50 17.66 -10.10
CA ALA A 209 20.40 17.42 -11.22
C ALA A 209 20.74 15.93 -11.31
N SER A 210 20.33 15.32 -12.41
CA SER A 210 20.98 14.12 -12.93
C SER A 210 22.42 14.51 -13.25
N ASP A 211 23.37 14.17 -12.36
CA ASP A 211 24.79 13.90 -12.68
C ASP A 211 25.70 14.03 -11.44
N ALA A 212 25.30 13.42 -10.31
CA ALA A 212 26.25 13.07 -9.26
C ALA A 212 26.39 11.54 -9.26
N ALA A 213 27.49 11.04 -9.82
CA ALA A 213 27.88 9.65 -9.72
C ALA A 213 28.16 9.31 -8.25
N PHE A 214 27.14 8.81 -7.56
CA PHE A 214 27.34 8.16 -6.27
C PHE A 214 27.99 6.78 -6.51
N PRO A 215 29.00 6.39 -5.72
CA PRO A 215 29.59 5.06 -5.81
C PRO A 215 28.50 3.99 -5.58
N PRO A 216 28.69 2.75 -6.08
CA PRO A 216 27.67 1.71 -6.00
C PRO A 216 27.47 1.27 -4.54
N ALA A 217 26.61 1.98 -3.82
CA ALA A 217 26.13 1.57 -2.51
C ALA A 217 25.17 0.40 -2.70
N LYS A 218 25.15 -0.54 -1.74
CA LYS A 218 24.25 -1.70 -1.81
C LYS A 218 22.81 -1.17 -1.88
N PRO A 219 21.88 -1.84 -2.58
CA PRO A 219 20.54 -1.29 -2.81
C PRO A 219 19.75 -0.95 -1.52
N LYS A 220 20.13 -1.55 -0.37
CA LYS A 220 19.60 -1.23 0.97
C LYS A 220 20.04 0.14 1.48
N ASP A 221 21.26 0.56 1.17
CA ASP A 221 21.84 1.85 1.58
C ASP A 221 21.19 3.00 0.80
N TYR A 222 20.72 2.75 -0.43
CA TYR A 222 20.04 3.73 -1.26
C TYR A 222 18.64 4.09 -0.73
N ALA A 223 17.88 3.09 -0.30
CA ALA A 223 16.55 3.29 0.29
C ALA A 223 16.63 4.09 1.59
N GLN A 224 17.58 3.72 2.46
CA GLN A 224 17.86 4.42 3.70
C GLN A 224 18.34 5.84 3.42
N ALA A 225 19.25 6.06 2.48
CA ALA A 225 19.75 7.39 2.13
C ALA A 225 18.67 8.32 1.57
N ARG A 226 17.73 7.82 0.74
CA ARG A 226 16.58 8.60 0.25
C ARG A 226 15.59 8.92 1.36
N PHE A 227 15.38 7.99 2.29
CA PHE A 227 14.54 8.18 3.47
C PHE A 227 15.14 9.21 4.42
N ASP A 228 16.43 9.08 4.72
CA ASP A 228 17.19 10.02 5.54
C ASP A 228 17.20 11.41 4.88
N ALA A 229 17.34 11.48 3.56
CA ALA A 229 17.22 12.74 2.82
C ALA A 229 15.83 13.37 2.96
N TYR A 230 14.75 12.58 2.88
CA TYR A 230 13.37 13.05 3.07
C TYR A 230 13.14 13.59 4.50
N PHE A 231 13.56 12.86 5.53
CA PHE A 231 13.39 13.29 6.93
C PHE A 231 14.35 14.41 7.34
N ASN A 232 15.58 14.44 6.82
CA ASN A 232 16.49 15.57 7.03
C ASN A 232 15.96 16.84 6.38
N GLN A 233 15.34 16.74 5.20
CA GLN A 233 14.67 17.87 4.56
C GLN A 233 13.50 18.38 5.42
N LYS A 234 12.69 17.49 6.01
CA LYS A 234 11.64 17.85 6.96
C LYS A 234 12.19 18.56 8.21
N LYS A 235 13.26 18.01 8.80
CA LYS A 235 13.96 18.61 9.95
C LYS A 235 14.50 20.01 9.65
N GLN A 236 14.95 20.26 8.43
CA GLN A 236 15.39 21.60 7.98
C GLN A 236 14.23 22.57 7.72
N LEU A 237 13.04 22.05 7.37
CA LEU A 237 11.83 22.85 7.15
C LEU A 237 11.03 23.10 8.43
N GLY A 238 11.44 22.51 9.57
CA GLY A 238 10.79 22.69 10.87
C GLY A 238 9.40 22.04 10.95
N VAL A 239 9.14 21.01 10.14
CA VAL A 239 7.88 20.24 10.09
C VAL A 239 8.14 18.77 10.36
#